data_AF-A0A8T4S7F2-F1
#
_entry.id   AF-A0A8T4S7F2-F1
#
_cell.length_a   1.000
_cell.length_b   1.000
_cell.length_c   1.000
_cell.angle_alpha   90.00
_cell.angle_beta   90.00
_cell.angle_gamma   90.00
#
_symmetry.space_group_name_H-M   'P 1'
#
loop_
_entity.id
_entity.type
_entity.pdbx_description
1 polymer ?
#
loop_
_entity_poly.entity_id
_entity_poly.type
_entity_poly.pdbx_seq_one_letter_code
_entity_poly.pdbx_strand_id
1 'polypeptide(L)'
;MLKLQNKKDKNNKSRNLLLKINIILAVILIILIIHFFNPQFGDKVGYAFHSINDETRCAFFNNEITNPIPIALCCTEIQKQLACDKIADNKADDNYDFKCYTSKSANYYYLINNAAQYYCKKEGYLVKTA
;
A
#
# COMPACT_ATOMS: atom_id res chain seq x y z
N MET A 1 -28.65 34.14 49.73
CA MET A 1 -27.31 33.55 49.50
C MET A 1 -27.32 32.24 48.69
N LEU A 2 -28.29 31.32 48.87
CA LEU A 2 -28.38 30.04 48.13
C LEU A 2 -28.42 30.14 46.58
N LYS A 3 -29.06 31.17 46.01
CA LYS A 3 -29.14 31.35 44.53
C LYS A 3 -27.78 31.66 43.87
N LEU A 4 -26.85 32.30 44.60
CA LEU A 4 -25.53 32.66 44.06
C LEU A 4 -24.57 31.46 44.05
N GLN A 5 -24.64 30.58 45.06
CA GLN A 5 -23.84 29.34 45.11
C GLN A 5 -24.23 28.38 43.96
N ASN A 6 -25.52 28.17 43.72
CA ASN A 6 -26.00 27.32 42.61
C ASN A 6 -25.58 27.81 41.21
N LYS A 7 -25.48 29.13 40.99
CA LYS A 7 -25.01 29.71 39.72
C LYS A 7 -23.49 29.53 39.53
N LYS A 8 -22.72 29.59 40.62
CA LYS A 8 -21.26 29.40 40.62
C LYS A 8 -20.89 27.93 40.34
N ASP A 9 -21.61 26.99 40.95
CA ASP A 9 -21.40 25.55 40.72
C ASP A 9 -21.77 25.11 39.30
N LYS A 10 -22.87 25.62 38.74
CA LYS A 10 -23.28 25.31 37.37
C LYS A 10 -22.26 25.83 36.34
N ASN A 11 -21.67 27.00 36.58
CA ASN A 11 -20.62 27.56 35.74
C ASN A 11 -19.29 26.78 35.83
N ASN A 12 -18.90 26.33 37.03
CA ASN A 12 -17.71 25.48 37.19
C ASN A 12 -17.89 24.10 36.56
N LYS A 13 -19.07 23.50 36.69
CA LYS A 13 -19.41 22.22 36.05
C LYS A 13 -19.38 22.33 34.52
N SER A 14 -19.95 23.42 33.96
CA SER A 14 -19.92 23.69 32.51
C SER A 14 -18.50 23.94 32.00
N ARG A 15 -17.67 24.67 32.75
CA ARG A 15 -16.26 24.91 32.41
C ARG A 15 -15.46 23.61 32.39
N ASN A 16 -15.64 22.75 33.39
CA ASN A 16 -14.99 21.45 33.46
C ASN A 16 -15.43 20.51 32.34
N LEU A 17 -16.69 20.60 31.90
CA LEU A 17 -17.18 19.84 30.75
C LEU A 17 -16.53 20.31 29.44
N LEU A 18 -16.47 21.63 29.22
CA LEU A 18 -15.83 22.21 28.03
C LEU A 18 -14.32 21.90 28.00
N LEU A 19 -13.65 21.92 29.15
CA LEU A 19 -12.23 21.57 29.27
C LEU A 19 -11.98 20.10 28.89
N LYS A 20 -12.84 19.18 29.35
CA LYS A 20 -12.77 17.76 28.98
C LYS A 20 -12.98 17.54 27.48
N ILE A 21 -13.97 18.22 26.89
CA ILE A 21 -14.24 18.12 25.44
C ILE A 21 -13.04 18.64 24.64
N ASN A 22 -12.47 19.77 25.04
CA ASN A 22 -11.28 20.33 24.37
C ASN A 22 -10.06 19.42 24.47
N ILE A 23 -9.85 18.77 25.62
CA ILE A 23 -8.76 17.79 25.78
C ILE A 23 -8.98 16.59 24.85
N ILE A 24 -10.21 16.05 24.80
CA ILE A 24 -10.54 14.94 23.91
C ILE A 24 -10.33 15.34 22.44
N LEU A 25 -10.77 16.53 22.04
CA LEU A 25 -10.54 17.04 20.69
C LEU A 25 -9.05 17.20 20.36
N ALA A 26 -8.26 17.72 21.31
CA ALA A 26 -6.83 17.88 21.13
C ALA A 26 -6.12 16.54 20.97
N VAL A 27 -6.51 15.52 21.74
CA VAL A 27 -5.97 14.16 21.62
C VAL A 27 -6.32 13.56 20.25
N ILE A 28 -7.57 13.69 19.80
CA ILE A 28 -7.98 13.22 18.46
C ILE A 28 -7.17 13.92 17.37
N LEU A 29 -6.99 15.24 17.46
CA LEU A 29 -6.20 16.01 16.50
C LEU A 29 -4.74 15.54 16.45
N ILE A 30 -4.11 15.31 17.61
CA ILE A 30 -2.73 14.81 17.69
C ILE A 30 -2.62 13.42 17.07
N ILE A 31 -3.57 12.51 17.33
CA ILE A 31 -3.61 11.18 16.71
C ILE A 31 -3.69 11.29 15.18
N LEU A 32 -4.55 12.17 14.67
CA LEU A 32 -4.70 12.40 13.23
C LEU A 32 -3.42 12.97 12.60
N ILE A 33 -2.75 13.91 13.27
CA ILE A 33 -1.47 14.48 12.83
C ILE A 33 -0.38 13.40 12.82
N ILE A 34 -0.27 12.59 13.88
CA ILE A 34 0.70 11.48 13.94
C ILE A 34 0.43 10.49 12.80
N HIS A 35 -0.83 10.17 12.51
CA HIS A 35 -1.19 9.30 11.38
C HIS A 35 -0.85 9.91 10.02
N PHE A 36 -0.97 11.23 9.87
CA PHE A 36 -0.65 11.95 8.64
C PHE A 36 0.87 12.07 8.39
N PHE A 37 1.66 12.33 9.44
CA PHE A 37 3.11 12.54 9.32
C PHE A 37 3.96 11.28 9.53
N ASN A 38 3.38 10.16 10.00
CA ASN A 38 3.99 8.83 9.91
C ASN A 38 3.37 8.04 8.74
N PRO A 39 3.88 8.20 7.50
CA PRO A 39 3.44 7.41 6.35
C PRO A 39 3.82 5.92 6.45
N GLN A 40 4.41 5.44 7.56
CA GLN A 40 4.56 3.99 7.80
C GLN A 40 3.21 3.25 7.93
N PHE A 41 2.10 3.98 8.05
CA PHE A 41 0.74 3.43 7.88
C PHE A 41 0.10 3.75 6.52
N GLY A 42 0.78 4.53 5.66
CA GLY A 42 0.34 4.96 4.34
C GLY A 42 0.51 3.93 3.23
N ASP A 43 1.31 2.88 3.43
CA ASP A 43 1.43 1.79 2.46
C ASP A 43 0.30 0.75 2.57
N LYS A 44 -0.60 0.86 3.56
CA LYS A 44 -1.61 -0.16 3.88
C LYS A 44 -3.07 0.28 3.77
N VAL A 45 -3.36 1.43 3.15
CA VAL A 45 -4.73 1.80 2.74
C VAL A 45 -4.89 1.50 1.25
N GLY A 46 -5.19 0.23 0.94
CA GLY A 46 -5.56 -0.19 -0.41
C GLY A 46 -5.12 -1.58 -0.81
N TYR A 47 -4.13 -2.17 -0.13
CA TYR A 47 -3.71 -3.54 -0.40
C TYR A 47 -3.49 -4.25 0.92
N ALA A 48 -4.41 -5.15 1.26
CA ALA A 48 -4.17 -6.11 2.33
C ALA A 48 -2.88 -6.85 1.97
N PHE A 49 -1.82 -6.63 2.74
CA PHE A 49 -0.65 -7.49 2.75
C PHE A 49 -1.11 -8.84 3.28
N HIS A 50 -1.71 -9.65 2.41
CA HIS A 50 -1.68 -11.08 2.61
C HIS A 50 -0.21 -11.47 2.71
N SER A 51 0.08 -12.41 3.60
CA SER A 51 1.35 -13.11 3.68
C SER A 51 1.63 -13.74 2.32
N ILE A 52 2.31 -12.99 1.46
CA ILE A 52 2.80 -13.48 0.18
C ILE A 52 3.99 -14.34 0.57
N ASN A 53 3.99 -15.62 0.19
CA ASN A 53 5.14 -16.50 0.33
C ASN A 53 6.42 -15.73 -0.05
N ASP A 54 7.49 -15.84 0.75
CA ASP A 54 8.81 -15.20 0.53
C ASP A 54 9.35 -15.42 -0.91
N GLU A 55 8.80 -16.40 -1.60
CA GLU A 55 9.11 -16.76 -2.98
C GLU A 55 8.47 -15.85 -4.03
N THR A 56 7.44 -15.07 -3.75
CA THR A 56 6.73 -14.31 -4.78
C THR A 56 7.44 -13.00 -5.06
N ARG A 57 7.94 -12.83 -6.28
CA ARG A 57 8.78 -11.68 -6.63
C ARG A 57 8.24 -10.94 -7.82
N CYS A 58 8.19 -9.61 -7.67
CA CYS A 58 7.84 -8.71 -8.74
C CYS A 58 8.62 -7.42 -8.65
N ALA A 59 9.08 -6.92 -9.79
CA ALA A 59 9.75 -5.64 -9.89
C ALA A 59 9.33 -4.87 -11.14
N PHE A 60 9.44 -3.55 -11.05
CA PHE A 60 9.36 -2.65 -12.18
C PHE A 60 10.77 -2.21 -12.59
N PHE A 61 11.12 -2.42 -13.85
CA PHE A 61 12.37 -1.97 -14.44
C PHE A 61 12.12 -0.69 -15.23
N ASN A 62 12.96 0.32 -15.00
CA ASN A 62 12.99 1.55 -15.78
C ASN A 62 14.43 2.07 -15.85
N ASN A 63 14.99 2.15 -17.06
CA ASN A 63 16.31 2.74 -17.31
C ASN A 63 17.39 2.25 -16.32
N GLU A 64 17.60 0.93 -16.26
CA GLU A 64 18.62 0.27 -15.41
C GLU A 64 18.30 0.22 -13.91
N ILE A 65 17.17 0.79 -13.48
CA ILE A 65 16.73 0.71 -12.10
C ILE A 65 15.65 -0.39 -11.98
N THR A 66 15.95 -1.40 -11.16
CA THR A 66 14.99 -2.44 -10.77
C THR A 66 14.39 -2.11 -9.41
N ASN A 67 13.10 -1.79 -9.38
CA ASN A 67 12.38 -1.46 -8.15
C ASN A 67 11.41 -2.61 -7.80
N PRO A 68 11.63 -3.33 -6.69
CA PRO A 68 10.63 -4.27 -6.19
C PRO A 68 9.29 -3.58 -5.93
N ILE A 69 8.19 -4.24 -6.31
CA ILE A 69 6.83 -3.71 -6.08
C ILE A 69 5.95 -4.74 -5.37
N PRO A 70 4.98 -4.30 -4.55
CA PRO A 70 4.05 -5.21 -3.89
C PRO A 70 3.27 -6.06 -4.89
N ILE A 71 3.01 -7.34 -4.59
CA ILE A 71 2.36 -8.25 -5.55
C ILE A 71 0.98 -7.77 -6.00
N ALA A 72 0.22 -7.13 -5.11
CA ALA A 72 -1.14 -6.71 -5.43
C ALA A 72 -1.14 -5.58 -6.48
N LEU A 73 -0.21 -4.63 -6.34
CA LEU A 73 0.05 -3.62 -7.37
C LEU A 73 0.58 -4.29 -8.65
N CYS A 74 1.52 -5.21 -8.52
CA CYS A 74 2.10 -5.95 -9.62
C CYS A 74 1.07 -6.65 -10.50
N CYS A 75 0.13 -7.42 -9.92
CA CYS A 75 -0.92 -8.10 -10.69
C CYS A 75 -1.79 -7.10 -11.46
N THR A 76 -2.08 -5.96 -10.84
CA THR A 76 -2.86 -4.88 -11.45
C THR A 76 -2.14 -4.22 -12.62
N GLU A 77 -0.82 -4.10 -12.57
CA GLU A 77 -0.03 -3.53 -13.67
C GLU A 77 0.27 -4.54 -14.78
N ILE A 78 0.45 -5.82 -14.45
CA ILE A 78 0.77 -6.86 -15.42
C ILE A 78 -0.39 -7.17 -16.36
N GLN A 79 -1.63 -7.16 -15.86
CA GLN A 79 -2.81 -7.32 -16.71
C GLN A 79 -2.93 -6.23 -17.80
N LYS A 80 -2.28 -5.07 -17.60
CA LYS A 80 -2.26 -3.97 -18.57
C LYS A 80 -1.20 -4.16 -19.65
N GLN A 81 -0.27 -5.10 -19.45
CA GLN A 81 0.79 -5.38 -20.41
C GLN A 81 0.24 -6.17 -21.59
N LEU A 82 0.90 -6.04 -22.75
CA LEU A 82 0.48 -6.74 -23.96
C LEU A 82 0.96 -8.19 -23.96
N ALA A 83 2.16 -8.44 -23.44
CA ALA A 83 2.75 -9.76 -23.36
C ALA A 83 3.71 -9.89 -22.17
N CYS A 84 3.91 -11.13 -21.73
CA CYS A 84 4.93 -11.57 -20.80
C CYS A 84 5.71 -12.72 -21.44
N ASP A 85 6.97 -12.47 -21.77
CA ASP A 85 7.85 -13.49 -22.35
C ASP A 85 8.71 -14.12 -21.26
N LYS A 86 8.97 -15.43 -21.40
CA LYS A 86 9.93 -16.11 -20.53
C LYS A 86 11.34 -15.56 -20.78
N ILE A 87 12.05 -15.26 -19.70
CA ILE A 87 13.45 -14.83 -19.76
C ILE A 87 14.29 -16.08 -20.05
N ALA A 88 15.19 -16.01 -21.03
CA ALA A 88 16.08 -17.12 -21.35
C ALA A 88 16.97 -17.45 -20.13
N ASP A 89 17.15 -18.75 -19.84
CA ASP A 89 17.87 -19.24 -18.66
C ASP A 89 19.28 -18.62 -18.50
N ASN A 90 19.92 -18.24 -19.60
CA ASN A 90 21.26 -17.63 -19.63
C ASN A 90 21.27 -16.13 -19.27
N LYS A 91 20.10 -15.53 -19.05
CA LYS A 91 19.87 -14.12 -18.69
C LYS A 91 18.85 -13.97 -17.56
N ALA A 92 18.47 -15.08 -16.91
CA ALA A 92 17.67 -15.02 -15.72
C ALA A 92 18.47 -14.24 -14.67
N ASP A 93 18.05 -13.03 -14.37
CA ASP A 93 18.32 -12.45 -13.05
C ASP A 93 17.69 -13.44 -12.07
N ASP A 94 18.47 -14.04 -11.16
CA ASP A 94 18.25 -15.32 -10.44
C ASP A 94 16.88 -15.49 -9.75
N ASN A 95 16.03 -14.49 -9.83
CA ASN A 95 14.81 -14.29 -9.09
C ASN A 95 13.57 -14.01 -9.97
N TYR A 96 13.71 -13.92 -11.30
CA TYR A 96 12.60 -13.61 -12.22
C TYR A 96 12.57 -14.53 -13.44
N ASP A 97 11.37 -14.99 -13.80
CA ASP A 97 11.14 -15.95 -14.88
C ASP A 97 10.55 -15.29 -16.13
N PHE A 98 9.86 -14.16 -15.98
CA PHE A 98 9.14 -13.50 -17.07
C PHE A 98 9.40 -12.00 -17.10
N LYS A 99 9.42 -11.48 -18.33
CA LYS A 99 9.48 -10.06 -18.66
C LYS A 99 8.15 -9.65 -19.30
N CYS A 100 7.38 -8.82 -18.62
CA CYS A 100 6.09 -8.30 -19.06
C CYS A 100 6.20 -6.86 -19.57
N TYR A 101 5.66 -6.59 -20.75
CA TYR A 101 5.82 -5.29 -21.41
C TYR A 101 4.65 -4.94 -22.34
N THR A 102 4.49 -3.65 -22.63
CA THR A 102 3.58 -3.15 -23.67
C THR A 102 4.22 -3.24 -25.07
N SER A 103 5.53 -3.10 -25.18
CA SER A 103 6.28 -3.30 -26.43
C SER A 103 7.62 -3.99 -26.17
N LYS A 104 8.06 -4.87 -27.07
CA LYS A 104 9.37 -5.53 -27.00
C LYS A 104 10.53 -4.54 -26.93
N SER A 105 10.36 -3.35 -27.50
CA SER A 105 11.34 -2.26 -27.52
C SER A 105 11.16 -1.24 -26.38
N ALA A 106 10.26 -1.49 -25.43
CA ALA A 106 10.03 -0.55 -24.32
C ALA A 106 11.22 -0.55 -23.35
N ASN A 107 11.62 0.64 -22.93
CA ASN A 107 12.66 0.85 -21.90
C ASN A 107 12.16 0.59 -20.48
N TYR A 108 10.85 0.40 -20.33
CA TYR A 108 10.20 0.04 -19.08
C TYR A 108 9.47 -1.30 -19.24
N TYR A 109 9.54 -2.13 -18.21
CA TYR A 109 8.89 -3.44 -18.18
C TYR A 109 8.74 -3.94 -16.75
N TYR A 110 7.89 -4.93 -16.55
CA TYR A 110 7.73 -5.62 -15.28
C TYR A 110 8.45 -6.96 -15.33
N LEU A 111 9.05 -7.35 -14.22
CA LEU A 111 9.68 -8.63 -14.00
C LEU A 111 8.87 -9.40 -12.97
N ILE A 112 8.54 -10.65 -13.28
CA ILE A 112 7.85 -11.55 -12.36
C ILE A 112 8.47 -12.94 -12.38
N ASN A 113 8.30 -13.65 -11.29
CA ASN A 113 8.59 -15.08 -11.24
C ASN A 113 7.31 -15.93 -11.37
N ASN A 114 7.49 -17.25 -11.48
CA ASN A 114 6.41 -18.22 -11.59
C ASN A 114 5.42 -18.13 -10.42
N ALA A 115 5.91 -17.91 -9.19
CA ALA A 115 5.05 -17.74 -8.02
C ALA A 115 4.13 -16.51 -8.15
N ALA A 116 4.67 -15.38 -8.61
CA ALA A 116 3.90 -14.16 -8.88
C ALA A 116 2.87 -14.35 -9.99
N GLN A 117 3.27 -15.01 -11.08
CA GLN A 117 2.36 -15.34 -12.18
C GLN A 117 1.19 -16.20 -11.70
N TYR A 118 1.47 -17.25 -10.91
CA TYR A 118 0.45 -18.13 -10.35
C TYR A 118 -0.49 -17.38 -9.39
N TYR A 119 0.07 -16.57 -8.50
CA TYR A 119 -0.71 -15.74 -7.58
C TYR A 119 -1.67 -14.82 -8.34
N CYS A 120 -1.19 -14.08 -9.34
CA CYS A 120 -2.05 -13.18 -10.12
C CYS A 120 -3.17 -13.93 -10.86
N LYS A 121 -2.89 -15.10 -11.44
CA LYS A 121 -3.92 -15.92 -12.09
C LYS A 121 -4.97 -16.42 -11.10
N LYS A 122 -4.55 -16.85 -9.91
CA LYS A 122 -5.44 -17.31 -8.83
C LYS A 122 -6.38 -16.19 -8.36
N GLU A 123 -5.88 -14.96 -8.26
CA GLU A 123 -6.66 -13.78 -7.88
C GLU A 123 -7.55 -13.24 -9.03
N GLY A 124 -7.54 -13.89 -10.21
CA GLY A 124 -8.41 -13.55 -11.33
C GLY A 124 -7.83 -12.55 -12.34
N TYR A 125 -6.55 -12.20 -12.24
CA TYR A 125 -5.90 -11.30 -13.20
C TYR A 125 -5.50 -12.04 -14.49
N LEU A 126 -5.70 -11.36 -15.62
CA LEU A 126 -5.38 -11.88 -16.95
C LEU A 126 -3.90 -11.62 -17.29
N VAL A 127 -3.03 -12.57 -16.95
CA VAL A 127 -1.61 -12.51 -17.32
C VAL A 127 -1.40 -13.17 -18.69
N LYS A 128 -1.10 -12.37 -19.71
CA LYS A 128 -0.87 -12.82 -21.09
C LYS A 128 0.56 -13.32 -21.27
N THR A 129 0.77 -14.62 -21.21
CA THR A 129 2.09 -15.24 -21.38
C THR A 129 2.20 -15.94 -22.73
N ALA A 130 3.30 -15.74 -23.43
CA ALA A 130 3.61 -16.38 -24.71
C ALA A 130 4.42 -17.67 -24.51
#